data_AF-A0A2V9ZG62-F1
#
_entry.id   AF-A0A2V9ZG62-F1
#
_cell.length_a   1.000
_cell.length_b   1.000
_cell.length_c   1.000
_cell.angle_alpha   90.00
_cell.angle_beta   90.00
_cell.angle_gamma   90.00
#
_symmetry.space_group_name_H-M   'P 1'
#
loop_
_entity.id
_entity.type
_entity.pdbx_description
1 polymer ?
#
loop_
_entity_poly.entity_id
_entity_poly.type
_entity_poly.pdbx_seq_one_letter_code
_entity_poly.pdbx_strand_id
1 'polypeptide(L)' 'ILSSAMMLAHLGFEAEAAAVEAAVVNAIRAGECTADLGGGLSTSAAGDAIARRVGERAKA' A
#
# COMPACT_ATOMS: atom_id res chain seq x y z
N ILE A 1 -2.95 7.30 -0.02
CA ILE A 1 -3.10 5.82 0.02
C ILE A 1 -3.75 5.38 1.32
N LEU A 2 -3.13 5.54 2.49
CA LEU A 2 -3.77 5.10 3.76
C LEU A 2 -5.07 5.85 4.09
N SER A 3 -5.21 7.11 3.69
CA SER A 3 -6.50 7.82 3.74
C SER A 3 -7.59 7.13 2.91
N SER A 4 -7.24 6.52 1.79
CA SER A 4 -8.15 5.72 0.98
C SER A 4 -8.48 4.39 1.65
N ALA A 5 -7.54 3.77 2.38
CA ALA A 5 -7.83 2.59 3.21
C ALA A 5 -8.80 2.93 4.35
N MET A 6 -8.61 4.06 5.02
CA MET A 6 -9.57 4.57 6.02
C MET A 6 -10.96 4.81 5.41
N MET A 7 -11.01 5.36 4.19
CA MET A 7 -12.27 5.54 3.45
C MET A 7 -12.95 4.20 3.14
N LEU A 8 -12.19 3.20 2.69
CA LEU A 8 -12.72 1.86 2.42
C LEU A 8 -13.32 1.24 3.69
N ALA A 9 -12.61 1.30 4.82
CA ALA A 9 -13.12 0.84 6.10
C ALA A 9 -14.40 1.59 6.51
N HIS A 10 -14.42 2.92 6.37
CA HIS A 10 -15.61 3.73 6.65
C HIS A 10 -16.83 3.34 5.80
N LEU A 11 -16.59 2.89 4.56
CA LEU A 11 -17.64 2.42 3.65
C LEU A 11 -18.01 0.94 3.85
N GLY A 12 -17.39 0.24 4.82
CA GLY A 12 -17.65 -1.17 5.13
C GLY A 12 -16.78 -2.18 4.35
N PHE A 13 -15.80 -1.71 3.58
CA PHE A 13 -14.85 -2.55 2.82
C PHE A 13 -13.60 -2.88 3.66
N GLU A 14 -13.80 -3.58 4.78
CA GLU A 14 -12.74 -3.86 5.76
C GLU A 14 -11.62 -4.74 5.20
N ALA A 15 -11.96 -5.72 4.35
CA ALA A 15 -10.97 -6.62 3.75
C ALA A 15 -10.04 -5.87 2.78
N GLU A 16 -10.63 -4.99 1.96
CA GLU A 16 -9.92 -4.15 1.01
C GLU A 16 -9.06 -3.10 1.72
N ALA A 17 -9.59 -2.48 2.78
CA ALA A 17 -8.84 -1.57 3.63
C ALA A 17 -7.59 -2.25 4.22
N ALA A 18 -7.76 -3.43 4.82
CA ALA A 18 -6.67 -4.23 5.38
C ALA A 18 -5.66 -4.67 4.31
N ALA A 19 -6.11 -5.00 3.10
CA ALA A 19 -5.24 -5.34 1.99
C ALA A 19 -4.35 -4.16 1.56
N VAL A 20 -4.93 -2.96 1.45
CA VAL A 20 -4.18 -1.73 1.13
C VAL A 20 -3.19 -1.39 2.23
N GLU A 21 -3.61 -1.42 3.50
CA GLU A 21 -2.73 -1.10 4.63
C GLU A 21 -1.54 -2.06 4.69
N ALA A 22 -1.79 -3.37 4.59
CA ALA A 22 -0.74 -4.37 4.58
C ALA A 22 0.22 -4.20 3.39
N ALA A 23 -0.28 -3.82 2.21
CA ALA A 23 0.56 -3.54 1.05
C ALA A 23 1.51 -2.36 1.30
N VAL A 24 1.01 -1.27 1.91
CA VAL A 24 1.84 -0.11 2.28
C VAL A 24 2.90 -0.51 3.31
N VAL A 25 2.51 -1.20 4.38
CA VAL A 25 3.46 -1.64 5.43
C VAL A 25 4.55 -2.54 4.85
N ASN A 26 4.19 -3.46 3.97
CA ASN A 26 5.14 -4.37 3.34
C ASN A 26 6.06 -3.66 2.34
N ALA A 27 5.60 -2.63 1.64
CA ALA A 27 6.45 -1.81 0.77
C ALA A 27 7.50 -1.05 1.59
N ILE A 28 7.08 -0.42 2.69
CA ILE A 28 7.99 0.29 3.61
C ILE A 28 9.01 -0.67 4.24
N ARG A 29 8.57 -1.84 4.73
CA ARG A 29 9.47 -2.85 5.31
C ARG A 29 10.50 -3.39 4.30
N ALA A 30 10.16 -3.39 3.02
CA ALA A 30 11.07 -3.79 1.94
C ALA A 30 12.01 -2.66 1.47
N GLY A 31 11.90 -1.45 2.03
CA GLY A 31 12.64 -0.27 1.57
C GLY A 31 12.16 0.29 0.23
N GLU A 32 11.04 -0.23 -0.30
CA GLU A 32 10.42 0.24 -1.54
C GLU A 32 9.49 1.44 -1.24
N CYS A 33 10.06 2.50 -0.68
CA CYS A 33 9.38 3.75 -0.35
C CYS A 33 10.16 4.96 -0.85
N THR A 34 9.58 6.16 -0.67
CA THR A 34 10.20 7.43 -1.04
C THR A 34 11.31 7.83 -0.07
N ALA A 35 12.15 8.79 -0.48
CA ALA A 35 13.34 9.22 0.25
C ALA A 35 13.06 9.76 1.66
N ASP A 36 11.92 10.40 1.88
CA ASP A 36 11.49 10.90 3.18
C ASP A 36 11.23 9.79 4.22
N LEU A 37 11.02 8.55 3.75
CA LEU A 37 10.84 7.35 4.58
C LEU A 37 12.07 6.43 4.58
N GLY A 38 13.21 6.89 4.04
CA GLY A 38 14.46 6.13 3.99
C GLY A 38 14.61 5.19 2.80
N GLY A 39 13.72 5.26 1.81
CA GLY A 39 13.83 4.53 0.56
C GLY A 39 14.49 5.34 -0.56
N GLY A 40 14.45 4.81 -1.79
CA GLY A 40 15.04 5.46 -2.98
C GLY A 40 14.08 5.65 -4.14
N LEU A 41 12.79 5.34 -3.95
CA LEU A 41 11.82 5.37 -5.04
C LEU A 41 11.26 6.77 -5.28
N SER A 42 10.87 7.03 -6.53
CA SER A 42 9.97 8.14 -6.85
C SER A 42 8.57 7.87 -6.32
N THR A 43 7.72 8.89 -6.26
CA THR A 43 6.32 8.75 -5.86
C THR A 43 5.56 7.74 -6.74
N SER A 44 5.79 7.76 -8.06
CA SER A 44 5.16 6.81 -8.98
C SER A 44 5.65 5.38 -8.73
N ALA A 45 6.96 5.18 -8.61
CA ALA A 45 7.53 3.86 -8.37
C ALA A 45 7.09 3.28 -7.00
N ALA A 46 6.96 4.11 -5.96
CA ALA A 46 6.39 3.69 -4.69
C ALA A 46 4.90 3.29 -4.84
N GLY A 47 4.13 4.05 -5.62
CA GLY A 47 2.75 3.70 -5.98
C GLY A 47 2.66 2.34 -6.69
N ASP A 48 3.51 2.09 -7.68
CA ASP A 48 3.57 0.82 -8.42
C ASP A 48 3.94 -0.36 -7.50
N ALA A 49 4.91 -0.15 -6.60
CA ALA A 49 5.32 -1.16 -5.62
C ALA A 49 4.19 -1.56 -4.66
N ILE A 50 3.36 -0.60 -4.25
CA ILE A 50 2.18 -0.84 -3.42
C ILE A 50 1.07 -1.53 -4.22
N ALA A 51 0.77 -1.04 -5.43
CA ALA A 51 -0.27 -1.60 -6.30
C ALA A 51 -0.04 -3.08 -6.64
N ARG A 52 1.22 -3.45 -6.94
CA ARG A 52 1.62 -4.84 -7.16
C ARG A 52 1.25 -5.75 -5.98
N ARG A 53 1.55 -5.33 -4.75
CA ARG A 53 1.25 -6.10 -3.53
C ARG A 53 -0.24 -6.26 -3.25
N VAL A 54 -1.04 -5.22 -3.55
CA VAL A 54 -2.51 -5.32 -3.45
C VAL A 54 -3.03 -6.36 -4.45
N GLY A 55 -2.55 -6.31 -5.70
CA GLY A 55 -2.95 -7.25 -6.75
C GLY A 55 -2.51 -8.71 -6.51
N GLU A 56 -1.39 -8.93 -5.82
CA GLU A 56 -0.95 -10.26 -5.40
C GLU A 56 -1.85 -10.86 -4.33
N ARG A 57 -2.35 -10.05 -3.38
CA ARG A 57 -3.28 -10.51 -2.34
C ARG A 57 -4.70 -10.76 -2.85
N ALA A 58 -5.15 -10.03 -3.86
CA ALA A 58 -6.47 -10.27 -4.46
C ALA A 58 -6.58 -11.62 -5.22
N LYS A 59 -5.45 -12.30 -5.47
CA LYS A 59 -5.40 -13.58 -6.19
C LYS A 59 -5.27 -14.80 -5.28
N ALA A 60 -5.05 -14.60 -3.98
CA ALA A 60 -4.90 -15.66 -2.97
C ALA A 60 -6.22 -15.89 -2.24
#